data_AF-A0A1W2LXT7-F1
#
_entry.id   AF-A0A1W2LXT7-F1
#
_cell.length_a   1.000
_cell.length_b   1.000
_cell.length_c   1.000
_cell.angle_alpha   90.00
_cell.angle_beta   90.00
_cell.angle_gamma   90.00
#
_symmetry.space_group_name_H-M   'P 1'
#
loop_
_entity.id
_entity.type
_entity.pdbx_description
1 polymer ?
#
loop_
_entity_poly.entity_id
_entity_poly.type
_entity_poly.pdbx_seq_one_letter_code
_entity_poly.pdbx_strand_id
1 'polypeptide(L)'
;MKTALTELVGIRHPVVQTGMGWVAGPRLVSATAEAGGLGILASATMTYDELAAAIKEVKSRTSEPFGVNLRADAEDAARRVELLITEEVRVASFALAPKKDMIARLKDNNVLVVPSVGAARHAEKVAGWGADAVIVQGGEGGGHTGGVATTLLLPSVLDAVDIPVVAAGGFFDGRGLAAALAYGAAGVAMGTRFLLTRESTVPDEIKQAYLARDLNGTVVTRKVDGMPHRVLRTELVDALESAGPVSGLARAARNAAKFRKLTGLSWRSLATEGLRMKRGGDRTWSQVLMAANTPMLLRAGLVEGDRSAGVLASGQVVGLLDDLPAVGDLIETIVADATGILRRLASE
;
A
#
# COMPACT_ATOMS: atom_id res chain seq x y z
N MET A 1 8.77 -3.37 -22.66
CA MET A 1 9.88 -3.88 -21.82
C MET A 1 9.38 -5.15 -21.16
N LYS A 2 10.05 -6.30 -21.35
CA LYS A 2 9.66 -7.58 -20.73
C LYS A 2 10.55 -7.86 -19.51
N THR A 3 9.93 -8.26 -18.41
CA THR A 3 10.57 -8.69 -17.15
C THR A 3 9.84 -9.90 -16.59
N ALA A 4 10.43 -10.56 -15.59
CA ALA A 4 9.79 -11.67 -14.90
C ALA A 4 8.40 -11.29 -14.32
N LEU A 5 8.20 -10.04 -13.88
CA LEU A 5 6.90 -9.57 -13.40
C LEU A 5 5.87 -9.50 -14.54
N THR A 6 6.25 -8.92 -15.69
CA THR A 6 5.33 -8.78 -16.82
C THR A 6 4.87 -10.14 -17.35
N GLU A 7 5.77 -11.12 -17.38
CA GLU A 7 5.48 -12.48 -17.85
C GLU A 7 4.67 -13.26 -16.83
N LEU A 8 5.03 -13.17 -15.54
CA LEU A 8 4.30 -13.83 -14.47
C LEU A 8 2.83 -13.37 -14.42
N VAL A 9 2.59 -12.06 -14.42
CA VAL A 9 1.25 -11.51 -14.23
C VAL A 9 0.45 -11.47 -15.54
N GLY A 10 1.12 -11.25 -16.68
CA GLY A 10 0.48 -11.00 -17.98
C GLY A 10 0.20 -9.52 -18.25
N ILE A 11 1.04 -8.62 -17.75
CA ILE A 11 0.92 -7.16 -17.95
C ILE A 11 1.96 -6.64 -18.95
N ARG A 12 1.77 -5.45 -19.52
CA ARG A 12 2.66 -4.87 -20.56
C ARG A 12 3.90 -4.19 -19.98
N HIS A 13 3.78 -3.62 -18.79
CA HIS A 13 4.80 -2.76 -18.18
C HIS A 13 5.09 -3.18 -16.74
N PRO A 14 6.37 -3.19 -16.31
CA PRO A 14 6.78 -3.60 -14.97
C PRO A 14 6.53 -2.50 -13.91
N VAL A 15 5.31 -1.94 -13.93
CA VAL A 15 4.87 -0.82 -13.08
C VAL A 15 3.62 -1.24 -12.33
N VAL A 16 3.66 -1.09 -11.00
CA VAL A 16 2.58 -1.48 -10.11
C VAL A 16 2.04 -0.26 -9.36
N GLN A 17 0.72 -0.06 -9.41
CA GLN A 17 0.00 0.81 -8.49
C GLN A 17 -0.33 0.01 -7.23
N THR A 18 0.22 0.39 -6.07
CA THR A 18 0.07 -0.40 -4.84
C THR A 18 -1.29 -0.23 -4.19
N GLY A 19 -1.76 -1.26 -3.48
CA GLY A 19 -2.97 -1.18 -2.66
C GLY A 19 -2.85 -0.10 -1.59
N MET A 20 -3.62 0.99 -1.74
CA MET A 20 -3.69 2.10 -0.80
C MET A 20 -5.14 2.26 -0.31
N GLY A 21 -5.37 2.03 0.99
CA GLY A 21 -6.72 2.15 1.58
C GLY A 21 -7.33 3.53 1.29
N TRP A 22 -8.62 3.55 0.92
CA TRP A 22 -9.37 4.74 0.50
C TRP A 22 -8.87 5.49 -0.75
N VAL A 23 -7.76 5.06 -1.38
CA VAL A 23 -7.20 5.69 -2.60
C VAL A 23 -7.32 4.76 -3.79
N ALA A 24 -6.90 3.50 -3.63
CA ALA A 24 -6.88 2.49 -4.68
C ALA A 24 -8.25 1.84 -4.87
N GLY A 25 -9.20 2.61 -5.38
CA GLY A 25 -10.54 2.15 -5.77
C GLY A 25 -10.63 1.74 -7.25
N PRO A 26 -11.82 1.30 -7.71
CA PRO A 26 -11.99 0.73 -9.05
C PRO A 26 -11.53 1.62 -10.21
N ARG A 27 -11.73 2.93 -10.11
CA ARG A 27 -11.31 3.91 -11.14
C ARG A 27 -9.79 3.94 -11.34
N LEU A 28 -9.02 4.02 -10.26
CA LEU A 28 -7.55 4.07 -10.33
C LEU A 28 -6.97 2.72 -10.80
N VAL A 29 -7.54 1.63 -10.29
CA VAL A 29 -7.10 0.27 -10.61
C VAL A 29 -7.33 -0.06 -12.09
N SER A 30 -8.54 0.18 -12.59
CA SER A 30 -8.87 -0.07 -14.00
C SER A 30 -8.06 0.82 -14.95
N ALA A 31 -7.84 2.09 -14.62
CA ALA A 31 -6.97 2.96 -15.41
C ALA A 31 -5.51 2.47 -15.45
N THR A 32 -5.00 1.93 -14.34
CA THR A 32 -3.65 1.36 -14.28
C THR A 32 -3.54 0.10 -15.13
N ALA A 33 -4.54 -0.78 -15.08
CA ALA A 33 -4.59 -2.01 -15.86
C ALA A 33 -4.68 -1.71 -17.37
N GLU A 34 -5.58 -0.79 -17.78
CA GLU A 34 -5.72 -0.32 -19.16
C GLU A 34 -4.44 0.36 -19.69
N ALA A 35 -3.70 1.04 -18.83
CA ALA A 35 -2.38 1.61 -19.16
C ALA A 35 -1.27 0.55 -19.25
N GLY A 36 -1.58 -0.73 -19.00
CA GLY A 36 -0.65 -1.85 -19.13
C GLY A 36 0.21 -2.15 -17.90
N GLY A 37 -0.02 -1.45 -16.79
CA GLY A 37 0.58 -1.77 -15.49
C GLY A 37 -0.29 -2.73 -14.68
N LEU A 38 0.14 -3.05 -13.45
CA LEU A 38 -0.68 -3.81 -12.49
C LEU A 38 -1.35 -2.85 -11.50
N GLY A 39 -2.66 -2.68 -11.62
CA GLY A 39 -3.49 -2.02 -10.61
C GLY A 39 -3.82 -2.96 -9.46
N ILE A 40 -3.71 -2.50 -8.20
CA ILE A 40 -4.06 -3.30 -7.01
C ILE A 40 -5.13 -2.58 -6.20
N LEU A 41 -6.34 -3.16 -6.16
CA LEU A 41 -7.48 -2.68 -5.39
C LEU A 41 -7.24 -2.85 -3.88
N ALA A 42 -7.46 -1.80 -3.10
CA ALA A 42 -7.30 -1.88 -1.65
C ALA A 42 -8.58 -2.30 -0.95
N SER A 43 -8.62 -3.55 -0.46
CA SER A 43 -9.82 -4.09 0.21
C SER A 43 -9.86 -3.86 1.73
N ALA A 44 -8.74 -3.43 2.33
CA ALA A 44 -8.58 -3.38 3.79
C ALA A 44 -9.61 -2.47 4.50
N THR A 45 -10.18 -1.52 3.78
CA THR A 45 -11.17 -0.55 4.28
C THR A 45 -12.60 -0.86 3.86
N MET A 46 -12.79 -1.95 3.10
CA MET A 46 -14.08 -2.37 2.54
C MET A 46 -14.67 -3.51 3.37
N THR A 47 -15.98 -3.51 3.55
CA THR A 47 -16.75 -4.70 3.89
C THR A 47 -16.65 -5.75 2.78
N TYR A 48 -17.09 -6.98 3.06
CA TYR A 48 -17.11 -8.04 2.05
C TYR A 48 -17.96 -7.66 0.82
N ASP A 49 -19.14 -7.08 1.04
CA ASP A 49 -20.05 -6.72 -0.06
C ASP A 49 -19.53 -5.54 -0.89
N GLU A 50 -18.90 -4.56 -0.23
CA GLU A 50 -18.21 -3.47 -0.93
C GLU A 50 -17.03 -3.99 -1.75
N LEU A 51 -16.26 -4.96 -1.24
CA LEU A 51 -15.19 -5.59 -2.01
C LEU A 51 -15.75 -6.32 -3.24
N ALA A 52 -16.82 -7.11 -3.08
CA ALA A 52 -17.43 -7.82 -4.19
C ALA A 52 -17.96 -6.86 -5.26
N ALA A 53 -18.59 -5.75 -4.85
CA ALA A 53 -19.03 -4.70 -5.76
C ALA A 53 -17.86 -4.01 -6.47
N ALA A 54 -16.79 -3.69 -5.73
CA ALA A 54 -15.61 -3.03 -6.28
C ALA A 54 -14.86 -3.92 -7.30
N ILE A 55 -14.75 -5.23 -7.05
CA ILE A 55 -14.18 -6.19 -8.00
C ILE A 55 -15.01 -6.21 -9.30
N LYS A 56 -16.34 -6.27 -9.19
CA LYS A 56 -17.23 -6.24 -10.35
C LYS A 56 -17.13 -4.93 -11.11
N GLU A 57 -16.98 -3.81 -10.42
CA GLU A 57 -16.78 -2.51 -11.07
C GLU A 57 -15.44 -2.44 -11.82
N VAL A 58 -14.35 -3.00 -11.29
CA VAL A 58 -13.08 -3.10 -12.03
C VAL A 58 -13.29 -3.93 -13.30
N LYS A 59 -13.90 -5.12 -13.18
CA LYS A 59 -14.16 -6.02 -14.31
C LYS A 59 -15.12 -5.43 -15.35
N SER A 60 -16.00 -4.50 -14.98
CA SER A 60 -16.85 -3.79 -15.95
C SER A 60 -16.12 -2.67 -16.71
N ARG A 61 -14.94 -2.26 -16.24
CA ARG A 61 -14.14 -1.16 -16.83
C ARG A 61 -12.96 -1.64 -17.65
N THR A 62 -12.44 -2.83 -17.37
CA THR A 62 -11.25 -3.38 -18.02
C THR A 62 -11.30 -4.91 -18.09
N SER A 63 -10.71 -5.47 -19.14
CA SER A 63 -10.40 -6.91 -19.26
C SER A 63 -8.96 -7.25 -18.89
N GLU A 64 -8.13 -6.25 -18.61
CA GLU A 64 -6.72 -6.42 -18.26
C GLU A 64 -6.57 -6.97 -16.83
N PRO A 65 -5.50 -7.73 -16.54
CA PRO A 65 -5.30 -8.31 -15.22
C PRO A 65 -5.10 -7.24 -14.14
N PHE A 66 -5.73 -7.46 -12.99
CA PHE A 66 -5.58 -6.62 -11.81
C PHE A 66 -5.43 -7.46 -10.53
N GLY A 67 -4.98 -6.82 -9.47
CA GLY A 67 -4.82 -7.42 -8.15
C GLY A 67 -5.78 -6.86 -7.11
N VAL A 68 -5.90 -7.57 -5.99
CA VAL A 68 -6.60 -7.13 -4.79
C VAL A 68 -5.67 -7.31 -3.60
N ASN A 69 -5.48 -6.24 -2.81
CA ASN A 69 -4.72 -6.29 -1.56
C ASN A 69 -5.63 -6.69 -0.39
N LEU A 70 -5.23 -7.74 0.33
CA LEU A 70 -5.92 -8.31 1.48
C LEU A 70 -5.12 -8.09 2.77
N ARG A 71 -5.87 -8.07 3.87
CA ARG A 71 -5.31 -8.21 5.21
C ARG A 71 -5.34 -9.68 5.61
N ALA A 72 -4.15 -10.27 5.78
CA ALA A 72 -4.02 -11.67 6.20
C ALA A 72 -4.58 -11.94 7.61
N ASP A 73 -4.72 -10.90 8.43
CA ASP A 73 -5.22 -10.95 9.81
C ASP A 73 -6.72 -10.60 9.94
N ALA A 74 -7.41 -10.33 8.83
CA ALA A 74 -8.84 -10.05 8.86
C ALA A 74 -9.65 -11.31 9.24
N GLU A 75 -10.70 -11.14 10.05
CA GLU A 75 -11.57 -12.24 10.49
C GLU A 75 -12.22 -12.96 9.30
N ASP A 76 -12.55 -12.22 8.24
CA ASP A 76 -13.15 -12.71 7.01
C ASP A 76 -12.13 -13.01 5.90
N ALA A 77 -10.83 -13.09 6.21
CA ALA A 77 -9.77 -13.25 5.20
C ALA A 77 -9.95 -14.51 4.33
N ALA A 78 -10.35 -15.64 4.92
CA ALA A 78 -10.63 -16.87 4.18
C ALA A 78 -11.82 -16.69 3.21
N ARG A 79 -12.87 -16.00 3.64
CA ARG A 79 -14.03 -15.71 2.78
C ARG A 79 -13.65 -14.79 1.63
N ARG A 80 -12.77 -13.80 1.86
CA ARG A 80 -12.24 -12.92 0.80
C ARG A 80 -11.37 -13.67 -0.19
N VAL A 81 -10.59 -14.66 0.27
CA VAL A 81 -9.83 -15.55 -0.62
C VAL A 81 -10.75 -16.30 -1.58
N GLU A 82 -11.83 -16.90 -1.06
CA GLU A 82 -12.81 -17.58 -1.93
C GLU A 82 -13.49 -16.63 -2.92
N LEU A 83 -13.73 -15.37 -2.52
CA LEU A 83 -14.25 -14.35 -3.43
C LEU A 83 -13.27 -14.04 -4.57
N LEU A 84 -11.97 -13.86 -4.27
CA LEU A 84 -10.95 -13.62 -5.29
C LEU A 84 -10.85 -14.78 -6.27
N ILE A 85 -10.94 -16.02 -5.78
CA ILE A 85 -10.96 -17.23 -6.60
C ILE A 85 -12.21 -17.25 -7.49
N THR A 86 -13.39 -17.06 -6.91
CA THR A 86 -14.68 -17.07 -7.63
C THR A 86 -14.74 -16.00 -8.70
N GLU A 87 -14.18 -14.83 -8.43
CA GLU A 87 -14.14 -13.70 -9.36
C GLU A 87 -12.91 -13.72 -10.29
N GLU A 88 -12.09 -14.77 -10.23
CA GLU A 88 -10.90 -14.97 -11.08
C GLU A 88 -9.93 -13.78 -11.06
N VAL A 89 -9.73 -13.20 -9.87
CA VAL A 89 -8.77 -12.09 -9.68
C VAL A 89 -7.35 -12.61 -9.94
N ARG A 90 -6.57 -11.89 -10.75
CA ARG A 90 -5.24 -12.36 -11.17
C ARG A 90 -4.23 -12.42 -10.03
N VAL A 91 -4.21 -11.40 -9.17
CA VAL A 91 -3.22 -11.24 -8.09
C VAL A 91 -3.88 -11.02 -6.73
N ALA A 92 -3.54 -11.85 -5.76
CA ALA A 92 -3.78 -11.60 -4.34
C ALA A 92 -2.51 -11.00 -3.71
N SER A 93 -2.58 -9.71 -3.37
CA SER A 93 -1.52 -9.02 -2.63
C SER A 93 -1.84 -9.00 -1.13
N PHE A 94 -0.82 -8.93 -0.27
CA PHE A 94 -1.02 -8.88 1.19
C PHE A 94 -0.15 -7.83 1.88
N ALA A 95 -0.73 -7.08 2.82
CA ALA A 95 0.01 -6.12 3.67
C ALA A 95 0.78 -6.78 4.83
N LEU A 96 0.47 -8.05 5.14
CA LEU A 96 1.13 -8.89 6.14
C LEU A 96 1.34 -10.28 5.54
N ALA A 97 2.30 -11.04 6.04
CA ALA A 97 2.52 -12.40 5.53
C ALA A 97 1.24 -13.26 5.68
N PRO A 98 0.68 -13.77 4.57
CA PRO A 98 -0.44 -14.71 4.62
C PRO A 98 0.00 -16.04 5.24
N LYS A 99 -0.96 -16.81 5.74
CA LYS A 99 -0.67 -18.17 6.24
C LYS A 99 -0.41 -19.12 5.07
N LYS A 100 0.40 -20.16 5.31
CA LYS A 100 0.80 -21.15 4.28
C LYS A 100 -0.39 -21.81 3.57
N ASP A 101 -1.44 -22.13 4.30
CA ASP A 101 -2.69 -22.70 3.78
C ASP A 101 -3.45 -21.73 2.86
N MET A 102 -3.46 -20.43 3.18
CA MET A 102 -4.04 -19.41 2.30
C MET A 102 -3.25 -19.27 1.00
N ILE A 103 -1.92 -19.32 1.06
CA ILE A 103 -1.07 -19.29 -0.14
C ILE A 103 -1.38 -20.48 -1.03
N ALA A 104 -1.37 -21.69 -0.47
CA ALA A 104 -1.68 -22.91 -1.21
C ALA A 104 -3.07 -22.83 -1.87
N ARG A 105 -4.09 -22.42 -1.10
CA ARG A 105 -5.47 -22.30 -1.60
C ARG A 105 -5.60 -21.37 -2.81
N LEU A 106 -4.96 -20.20 -2.77
CA LEU A 106 -4.97 -19.25 -3.90
C LEU A 106 -4.26 -19.81 -5.13
N LYS A 107 -3.10 -20.43 -4.92
CA LYS A 107 -2.28 -21.00 -6.00
C LYS A 107 -2.93 -22.19 -6.69
N ASP A 108 -3.54 -23.09 -5.93
CA ASP A 108 -4.29 -24.23 -6.47
C ASP A 108 -5.46 -23.78 -7.38
N ASN A 109 -5.84 -22.51 -7.31
CA ASN A 109 -6.90 -21.88 -8.11
C ASN A 109 -6.37 -20.77 -9.04
N ASN A 110 -5.09 -20.83 -9.43
CA ASN A 110 -4.45 -19.93 -10.40
C ASN A 110 -4.43 -18.43 -10.03
N VAL A 111 -4.60 -18.10 -8.74
CA VAL A 111 -4.43 -16.73 -8.24
C VAL A 111 -2.99 -16.54 -7.75
N LEU A 112 -2.27 -15.58 -8.34
CA LEU A 112 -0.88 -15.30 -7.95
C LEU A 112 -0.82 -14.64 -6.57
N VAL A 113 0.12 -15.08 -5.74
CA VAL A 113 0.28 -14.58 -4.37
C VAL A 113 1.50 -13.67 -4.27
N VAL A 114 1.27 -12.37 -4.04
CA VAL A 114 2.30 -11.33 -4.02
C VAL A 114 2.27 -10.51 -2.72
N PRO A 115 2.80 -11.05 -1.60
CA PRO A 115 2.84 -10.34 -0.34
C PRO A 115 3.86 -9.20 -0.34
N SER A 116 3.58 -8.18 0.48
CA SER A 116 4.52 -7.11 0.78
C SER A 116 5.43 -7.51 1.94
N VAL A 117 6.72 -7.23 1.81
CA VAL A 117 7.75 -7.57 2.80
C VAL A 117 8.67 -6.37 3.07
N GLY A 118 9.23 -6.33 4.29
CA GLY A 118 10.15 -5.28 4.73
C GLY A 118 11.48 -5.81 5.28
N ALA A 119 11.82 -7.08 5.01
CA ALA A 119 13.07 -7.71 5.40
C ALA A 119 13.32 -9.00 4.58
N ALA A 120 14.59 -9.34 4.33
CA ALA A 120 15.01 -10.57 3.65
C ALA A 120 14.37 -11.84 4.25
N ARG A 121 14.46 -12.01 5.58
CA ARG A 121 13.82 -13.13 6.30
C ARG A 121 12.31 -13.27 6.06
N HIS A 122 11.62 -12.17 5.76
CA HIS A 122 10.18 -12.22 5.47
C HIS A 122 9.95 -12.72 4.05
N ALA A 123 10.80 -12.32 3.10
CA ALA A 123 10.79 -12.80 1.72
C ALA A 123 11.10 -14.30 1.65
N GLU A 124 12.17 -14.76 2.29
CA GLU A 124 12.55 -16.19 2.38
C GLU A 124 11.38 -17.03 2.91
N LYS A 125 10.73 -16.54 3.96
CA LYS A 125 9.61 -17.24 4.60
C LYS A 125 8.42 -17.42 3.66
N VAL A 126 7.98 -16.36 2.99
CA VAL A 126 6.83 -16.44 2.09
C VAL A 126 7.18 -17.17 0.78
N ALA A 127 8.41 -17.03 0.29
CA ALA A 127 8.92 -17.80 -0.86
C ALA A 127 8.95 -19.30 -0.55
N GLY A 128 9.46 -19.70 0.63
CA GLY A 128 9.44 -21.09 1.09
C GLY A 128 8.04 -21.65 1.36
N TRP A 129 7.03 -20.78 1.46
CA TRP A 129 5.61 -21.18 1.50
C TRP A 129 4.94 -21.17 0.12
N GLY A 130 5.65 -20.74 -0.91
CA GLY A 130 5.23 -20.77 -2.29
C GLY A 130 4.70 -19.45 -2.83
N ALA A 131 4.95 -18.28 -2.24
CA ALA A 131 4.60 -17.01 -2.88
C ALA A 131 5.21 -16.89 -4.29
N ASP A 132 4.49 -16.27 -5.22
CA ASP A 132 4.88 -16.21 -6.64
C ASP A 132 5.81 -15.03 -6.95
N ALA A 133 5.71 -13.96 -6.16
CA ALA A 133 6.58 -12.78 -6.20
C ALA A 133 6.47 -12.06 -4.84
N VAL A 134 7.33 -11.07 -4.59
CA VAL A 134 7.22 -10.19 -3.42
C VAL A 134 7.32 -8.72 -3.80
N ILE A 135 6.59 -7.86 -3.09
CA ILE A 135 6.80 -6.41 -3.12
C ILE A 135 7.67 -6.03 -1.92
N VAL A 136 8.84 -5.46 -2.14
CA VAL A 136 9.79 -5.06 -1.09
C VAL A 136 9.72 -3.57 -0.90
N GLN A 137 9.26 -3.11 0.27
CA GLN A 137 9.14 -1.68 0.56
C GLN A 137 10.25 -1.19 1.50
N GLY A 138 11.09 -0.27 1.01
CA GLY A 138 12.04 0.46 1.83
C GLY A 138 11.39 1.54 2.71
N GLY A 139 12.16 2.04 3.67
CA GLY A 139 11.76 2.98 4.70
C GLY A 139 11.27 4.34 4.17
N GLU A 140 11.61 4.67 2.94
CA GLU A 140 11.19 5.86 2.19
C GLU A 140 9.71 5.79 1.79
N GLY A 141 9.13 4.59 1.74
CA GLY A 141 7.72 4.36 1.39
C GLY A 141 6.75 4.93 2.42
N GLY A 142 5.54 5.26 1.95
CA GLY A 142 4.45 5.77 2.78
C GLY A 142 3.69 4.67 3.51
N GLY A 143 2.87 5.06 4.50
CA GLY A 143 2.09 4.09 5.26
C GLY A 143 2.94 3.36 6.30
N HIS A 144 2.53 2.16 6.71
CA HIS A 144 3.35 1.30 7.57
C HIS A 144 4.66 0.95 6.87
N THR A 145 5.79 1.28 7.50
CA THR A 145 7.10 1.15 6.86
C THR A 145 8.20 0.72 7.83
N GLY A 146 9.23 0.07 7.29
CA GLY A 146 10.45 -0.26 8.02
C GLY A 146 11.39 0.93 8.16
N GLY A 147 12.54 0.71 8.82
CA GLY A 147 13.59 1.72 8.96
C GLY A 147 14.73 1.61 7.93
N VAL A 148 14.74 0.55 7.11
CA VAL A 148 15.86 0.27 6.19
C VAL A 148 15.58 0.91 4.84
N ALA A 149 16.53 1.69 4.32
CA ALA A 149 16.44 2.32 3.00
C ALA A 149 16.33 1.29 1.87
N THR A 150 15.60 1.61 0.80
CA THR A 150 15.42 0.76 -0.38
C THR A 150 16.76 0.32 -0.96
N THR A 151 17.76 1.21 -1.02
CA THR A 151 19.10 0.93 -1.58
C THR A 151 19.87 -0.15 -0.83
N LEU A 152 19.51 -0.42 0.43
CA LEU A 152 20.08 -1.50 1.25
C LEU A 152 19.15 -2.71 1.31
N LEU A 153 17.84 -2.46 1.45
CA LEU A 153 16.85 -3.51 1.61
C LEU A 153 16.69 -4.33 0.32
N LEU A 154 16.59 -3.67 -0.84
CA LEU A 154 16.32 -4.32 -2.12
C LEU A 154 17.39 -5.39 -2.47
N PRO A 155 18.70 -5.09 -2.53
CA PRO A 155 19.70 -6.10 -2.83
C PRO A 155 19.71 -7.24 -1.79
N SER A 156 19.52 -6.93 -0.51
CA SER A 156 19.46 -7.97 0.54
C SER A 156 18.31 -8.96 0.36
N VAL A 157 17.19 -8.53 -0.24
CA VAL A 157 16.07 -9.44 -0.55
C VAL A 157 16.33 -10.19 -1.83
N LEU A 158 16.88 -9.54 -2.85
CA LEU A 158 17.24 -10.17 -4.12
C LEU A 158 18.24 -11.32 -3.92
N ASP A 159 19.22 -11.15 -3.03
CA ASP A 159 20.19 -12.21 -2.69
C ASP A 159 19.56 -13.38 -1.92
N ALA A 160 18.37 -13.19 -1.34
CA ALA A 160 17.74 -14.15 -0.44
C ALA A 160 16.66 -15.02 -1.10
N VAL A 161 16.15 -14.63 -2.28
CA VAL A 161 15.06 -15.36 -2.96
C VAL A 161 15.22 -15.36 -4.49
N ASP A 162 14.80 -16.47 -5.11
CA ASP A 162 14.79 -16.61 -6.58
C ASP A 162 13.49 -16.10 -7.23
N ILE A 163 12.42 -15.90 -6.46
CA ILE A 163 11.14 -15.40 -6.97
C ILE A 163 11.25 -13.92 -7.38
N PRO A 164 10.46 -13.45 -8.36
CA PRO A 164 10.46 -12.05 -8.77
C PRO A 164 10.26 -11.07 -7.61
N VAL A 165 11.12 -10.07 -7.52
CA VAL A 165 11.06 -9.01 -6.51
C VAL A 165 10.65 -7.70 -7.16
N VAL A 166 9.58 -7.07 -6.66
CA VAL A 166 9.11 -5.75 -7.11
C VAL A 166 9.55 -4.70 -6.09
N ALA A 167 10.31 -3.71 -6.53
CA ALA A 167 10.89 -2.70 -5.65
C ALA A 167 9.88 -1.59 -5.32
N ALA A 168 9.73 -1.24 -4.05
CA ALA A 168 8.82 -0.20 -3.57
C ALA A 168 9.50 0.72 -2.55
N GLY A 169 8.99 1.95 -2.44
CA GLY A 169 9.56 2.99 -1.58
C GLY A 169 10.68 3.76 -2.27
N GLY A 170 10.47 5.06 -2.49
CA GLY A 170 11.44 5.92 -3.18
C GLY A 170 11.29 6.01 -4.70
N PHE A 171 10.51 5.12 -5.33
CA PHE A 171 10.29 5.14 -6.78
C PHE A 171 9.11 6.02 -7.20
N PHE A 172 9.28 6.81 -8.26
CA PHE A 172 8.22 7.68 -8.79
C PHE A 172 8.34 8.01 -10.29
N ASP A 173 9.46 7.68 -10.95
CA ASP A 173 9.76 8.05 -12.34
C ASP A 173 10.55 6.95 -13.10
N GLY A 174 10.92 7.23 -14.35
CA GLY A 174 11.69 6.30 -15.19
C GLY A 174 13.12 6.05 -14.72
N ARG A 175 13.76 7.01 -14.03
CA ARG A 175 15.08 6.81 -13.40
C ARG A 175 14.98 5.75 -12.32
N GLY A 176 13.94 5.84 -11.50
CA GLY A 176 13.62 4.86 -10.47
C GLY A 176 13.40 3.46 -11.05
N LEU A 177 12.62 3.33 -12.12
CA LEU A 177 12.43 2.03 -12.79
C LEU A 177 13.75 1.48 -13.36
N ALA A 178 14.54 2.28 -14.07
CA ALA A 178 15.83 1.85 -14.58
C ALA A 178 16.77 1.38 -13.46
N ALA A 179 16.84 2.12 -12.35
CA ALA A 179 17.66 1.76 -11.19
C ALA A 179 17.19 0.45 -10.55
N ALA A 180 15.88 0.27 -10.35
CA ALA A 180 15.34 -0.97 -9.78
C ALA A 180 15.67 -2.20 -10.65
N LEU A 181 15.54 -2.07 -11.97
CA LEU A 181 15.90 -3.13 -12.90
C LEU A 181 17.40 -3.41 -12.88
N ALA A 182 18.24 -2.38 -12.77
CA ALA A 182 19.70 -2.54 -12.64
C ALA A 182 20.10 -3.24 -11.33
N TYR A 183 19.34 -3.06 -10.23
CA TYR A 183 19.52 -3.85 -9.01
C TYR A 183 19.16 -5.34 -9.20
N GLY A 184 18.33 -5.68 -10.19
CA GLY A 184 17.80 -7.04 -10.42
C GLY A 184 16.32 -7.20 -10.05
N ALA A 185 15.63 -6.11 -9.68
CA ALA A 185 14.18 -6.17 -9.46
C ALA A 185 13.43 -6.47 -10.77
N ALA A 186 12.26 -7.07 -10.66
CA ALA A 186 11.38 -7.37 -11.78
C ALA A 186 10.48 -6.17 -12.19
N GLY A 187 10.47 -5.10 -11.40
CA GLY A 187 9.70 -3.89 -11.64
C GLY A 187 9.64 -2.98 -10.42
N VAL A 188 8.83 -1.92 -10.51
CA VAL A 188 8.61 -0.97 -9.40
C VAL A 188 7.15 -0.91 -8.99
N ALA A 189 6.90 -0.71 -7.70
CA ALA A 189 5.59 -0.44 -7.14
C ALA A 189 5.56 0.93 -6.47
N MET A 190 4.53 1.71 -6.79
CA MET A 190 4.43 3.12 -6.39
C MET A 190 3.06 3.39 -5.76
N GLY A 191 3.10 3.97 -4.56
CA GLY A 191 1.91 4.45 -3.85
C GLY A 191 1.67 5.93 -4.10
N THR A 192 2.46 6.79 -3.45
CA THR A 192 2.34 8.26 -3.53
C THR A 192 2.23 8.80 -4.96
N ARG A 193 3.03 8.29 -5.91
CA ARG A 193 2.96 8.74 -7.31
C ARG A 193 1.60 8.48 -7.96
N PHE A 194 0.98 7.32 -7.68
CA PHE A 194 -0.35 6.97 -8.19
C PHE A 194 -1.49 7.61 -7.39
N LEU A 195 -1.27 7.98 -6.12
CA LEU A 195 -2.20 8.83 -5.38
C LEU A 195 -2.36 10.19 -6.07
N LEU A 196 -1.27 10.72 -6.61
CA LEU A 196 -1.18 12.02 -7.29
C LEU A 196 -1.36 11.85 -8.81
N THR A 197 -2.47 11.24 -9.21
CA THR A 197 -2.94 11.15 -10.61
C THR A 197 -4.37 11.67 -10.72
N ARG A 198 -4.84 11.86 -11.95
CA ARG A 198 -6.21 12.33 -12.24
C ARG A 198 -7.28 11.30 -11.90
N GLU A 199 -6.96 10.02 -11.96
CA GLU A 199 -7.88 8.90 -11.76
C GLU A 199 -8.04 8.54 -10.27
N SER A 200 -7.10 8.95 -9.43
CA SER A 200 -7.23 8.92 -7.98
C SER A 200 -8.44 9.75 -7.53
N THR A 201 -9.31 9.14 -6.70
CA THR A 201 -10.52 9.79 -6.18
C THR A 201 -10.27 10.65 -4.95
N VAL A 202 -9.01 10.78 -4.51
CA VAL A 202 -8.64 11.69 -3.43
C VAL A 202 -9.00 13.13 -3.86
N PRO A 203 -9.66 13.94 -3.00
CA PRO A 203 -10.02 15.31 -3.35
C PRO A 203 -8.80 16.12 -3.81
N ASP A 204 -8.98 16.98 -4.81
CA ASP A 204 -7.87 17.72 -5.41
C ASP A 204 -7.22 18.66 -4.40
N GLU A 205 -7.98 19.23 -3.47
CA GLU A 205 -7.42 20.01 -2.37
C GLU A 205 -6.45 19.15 -1.56
N ILE A 206 -6.80 17.90 -1.26
CA ILE A 206 -5.88 17.01 -0.53
C ILE A 206 -4.63 16.73 -1.37
N LYS A 207 -4.75 16.45 -2.66
CA LYS A 207 -3.59 16.26 -3.55
C LYS A 207 -2.68 17.49 -3.58
N GLN A 208 -3.23 18.71 -3.60
CA GLN A 208 -2.43 19.94 -3.51
C GLN A 208 -1.65 20.04 -2.19
N ALA A 209 -2.18 19.53 -1.08
CA ALA A 209 -1.45 19.49 0.18
C ALA A 209 -0.23 18.55 0.13
N TYR A 210 -0.27 17.49 -0.69
CA TYR A 210 0.89 16.63 -0.95
C TYR A 210 1.91 17.36 -1.81
N LEU A 211 1.49 17.95 -2.94
CA LEU A 211 2.39 18.67 -3.87
C LEU A 211 3.09 19.87 -3.22
N ALA A 212 2.50 20.45 -2.18
CA ALA A 212 3.10 21.55 -1.42
C ALA A 212 4.17 21.12 -0.39
N ARG A 213 4.66 19.87 -0.43
CA ARG A 213 5.68 19.34 0.50
C ARG A 213 7.03 19.24 -0.19
N ASP A 214 8.10 19.40 0.59
CA ASP A 214 9.46 19.09 0.17
C ASP A 214 9.88 17.70 0.66
N LEU A 215 11.15 17.32 0.45
CA LEU A 215 11.71 16.04 0.89
C LEU A 215 11.66 15.83 2.41
N ASN A 216 11.57 16.90 3.20
CA ASN A 216 11.44 16.87 4.66
C ASN A 216 9.98 16.88 5.13
N GLY A 217 9.02 17.00 4.20
CA GLY A 217 7.59 17.10 4.47
C GLY A 217 6.91 15.83 4.96
N THR A 218 7.68 14.79 5.31
CA THR A 218 7.16 13.54 5.92
C THR A 218 7.86 13.23 7.24
N VAL A 219 7.20 12.42 8.08
CA VAL A 219 7.75 11.91 9.33
C VAL A 219 7.31 10.46 9.53
N VAL A 220 8.17 9.65 10.14
CA VAL A 220 7.81 8.32 10.64
C VAL A 220 7.39 8.47 12.09
N THR A 221 6.13 8.18 12.38
CA THR A 221 5.56 8.26 13.73
C THR A 221 5.02 6.89 14.17
N ARG A 222 5.10 6.62 15.48
CA ARG A 222 4.37 5.51 16.12
C ARG A 222 3.14 5.98 16.89
N LYS A 223 2.88 7.29 16.93
CA LYS A 223 1.81 7.92 17.73
C LYS A 223 0.43 7.78 17.09
N VAL A 224 0.38 7.30 15.85
CA VAL A 224 -0.87 7.11 15.08
C VAL A 224 -1.56 5.80 15.50
N ASP A 225 -0.87 4.65 15.37
CA ASP A 225 -1.41 3.30 15.71
C ASP A 225 -0.48 2.44 16.57
N GLY A 226 0.66 2.98 17.01
CA GLY A 226 1.67 2.21 17.75
C GLY A 226 2.71 1.53 16.86
N MET A 227 2.51 1.46 15.54
CA MET A 227 3.46 0.91 14.57
C MET A 227 4.14 2.04 13.78
N PRO A 228 5.38 1.85 13.27
CA PRO A 228 6.02 2.86 12.44
C PRO A 228 5.21 3.14 11.18
N HIS A 229 4.78 4.39 11.03
CA HIS A 229 3.89 4.84 9.97
C HIS A 229 4.45 6.15 9.38
N ARG A 230 4.79 6.17 8.08
CA ARG A 230 5.24 7.37 7.38
C ARG A 230 4.07 8.16 6.81
N VAL A 231 3.98 9.40 7.23
CA VAL A 231 2.86 10.31 6.94
C VAL A 231 3.41 11.71 6.63
N LEU A 232 2.60 12.54 5.98
CA LEU A 232 2.90 13.96 5.82
C LEU A 232 3.02 14.64 7.18
N ARG A 233 3.94 15.60 7.27
CA ARG A 233 3.95 16.57 8.38
C ARG A 233 2.78 17.52 8.22
N THR A 234 1.85 17.42 9.15
CA THR A 234 0.70 18.32 9.31
C THR A 234 0.66 18.83 10.75
N GLU A 235 -0.08 19.91 11.01
CA GLU A 235 -0.25 20.43 12.37
C GLU A 235 -0.76 19.36 13.34
N LEU A 236 -1.64 18.47 12.88
CA LEU A 236 -2.12 17.33 13.66
C LEU A 236 -0.96 16.38 14.03
N VAL A 237 -0.14 16.00 13.05
CA VAL A 237 0.96 15.05 13.25
C VAL A 237 2.05 15.66 14.13
N ASP A 238 2.43 16.91 13.91
CA ASP A 238 3.42 17.60 14.75
C ASP A 238 2.90 17.78 16.19
N ALA A 239 1.59 18.03 16.36
CA ALA A 239 0.95 18.05 17.68
C ALA A 239 0.84 16.67 18.34
N LEU A 240 0.82 15.57 17.57
CA LEU A 240 0.88 14.21 18.11
C LEU A 240 2.30 13.83 18.55
N GLU A 241 3.30 14.24 17.78
CA GLU A 241 4.72 13.99 18.09
C GLU A 241 5.19 14.77 19.32
N SER A 242 4.73 16.02 19.48
CA SER A 242 5.05 16.86 20.65
C SER A 242 4.24 16.52 21.91
N ALA A 243 3.20 15.68 21.81
CA ALA A 243 2.36 15.34 22.95
C ALA A 243 3.08 14.40 23.95
N GLY A 244 3.17 14.86 25.20
CA GLY A 244 3.60 14.05 26.34
C GLY A 244 2.63 12.91 26.70
N PRO A 245 3.04 11.95 27.56
CA PRO A 245 2.27 10.74 27.87
C PRO A 245 0.86 11.00 28.38
N VAL A 246 0.69 12.05 29.21
CA VAL A 246 -0.60 12.41 29.84
C VAL A 246 -1.55 13.04 28.83
N SER A 247 -1.07 13.97 27.98
CA SER A 247 -1.86 14.59 26.93
C SER A 247 -2.30 13.61 25.84
N GLY A 248 -1.48 12.61 25.53
CA GLY A 248 -1.81 11.56 24.55
C GLY A 248 -3.00 10.71 24.96
N LEU A 249 -3.11 10.37 26.25
CA LEU A 249 -4.21 9.57 26.80
C LEU A 249 -5.56 10.29 26.72
N ALA A 250 -5.60 11.58 27.07
CA ALA A 250 -6.81 12.40 26.98
C ALA A 250 -7.29 12.59 25.53
N ARG A 251 -6.35 12.70 24.58
CA ARG A 251 -6.64 12.85 23.15
C ARG A 251 -7.13 11.54 22.53
N ALA A 252 -6.51 10.41 22.89
CA ALA A 252 -6.93 9.07 22.46
C ALA A 252 -8.37 8.75 22.91
N ALA A 253 -8.73 9.09 24.15
CA ALA A 253 -10.09 8.90 24.66
C ALA A 253 -11.13 9.75 23.91
N ARG A 254 -10.80 11.01 23.58
CA ARG A 254 -11.66 11.90 22.79
C ARG A 254 -11.88 11.36 21.37
N ASN A 255 -10.82 10.89 20.71
CA ASN A 255 -10.90 10.34 19.37
C ASN A 255 -11.70 9.02 19.34
N ALA A 256 -11.50 8.13 20.32
CA ALA A 256 -12.29 6.90 20.45
C ALA A 256 -13.80 7.18 20.64
N ALA A 257 -14.15 8.24 21.39
CA ALA A 257 -15.55 8.66 21.52
C ALA A 257 -16.12 9.20 20.19
N LYS A 258 -15.31 9.91 19.38
CA LYS A 258 -15.67 10.36 18.03
C LYS A 258 -15.82 9.17 17.07
N PHE A 259 -14.96 8.14 17.18
CA PHE A 259 -15.05 6.89 16.41
C PHE A 259 -16.37 6.20 16.60
N ARG A 260 -16.73 5.97 17.85
CA ARG A 260 -17.98 5.33 18.25
C ARG A 260 -19.19 6.02 17.63
N LYS A 261 -19.16 7.36 17.59
CA LYS A 261 -20.24 8.19 17.04
C LYS A 261 -20.32 8.07 15.51
N LEU A 262 -19.20 7.89 14.82
CA LEU A 262 -19.13 7.79 13.35
C LEU A 262 -19.38 6.37 12.82
N THR A 263 -18.97 5.33 13.55
CA THR A 263 -19.11 3.93 13.12
C THR A 263 -20.35 3.23 13.64
N GLY A 264 -21.09 3.84 14.57
CA GLY A 264 -22.26 3.22 15.21
C GLY A 264 -21.92 2.01 16.09
N LEU A 265 -20.63 1.72 16.31
CA LEU A 265 -20.18 0.58 17.10
C LEU A 265 -20.56 0.76 18.59
N SER A 266 -20.97 -0.32 19.25
CA SER A 266 -21.24 -0.28 20.69
C SER A 266 -19.93 -0.27 21.49
N TRP A 267 -19.98 0.24 22.73
CA TRP A 267 -18.84 0.15 23.64
C TRP A 267 -18.38 -1.29 23.90
N ARG A 268 -19.32 -2.25 23.85
CA ARG A 268 -19.01 -3.68 24.01
C ARG A 268 -18.24 -4.22 22.80
N SER A 269 -18.57 -3.77 21.59
CA SER A 269 -17.91 -4.14 20.35
C SER A 269 -16.46 -3.65 20.35
N LEU A 270 -16.27 -2.37 20.66
CA LEU A 270 -14.94 -1.75 20.77
C LEU A 270 -14.07 -2.40 21.85
N ALA A 271 -14.65 -2.72 23.01
CA ALA A 271 -13.94 -3.41 24.08
C ALA A 271 -13.56 -4.84 23.69
N THR A 272 -14.44 -5.56 22.99
CA THR A 272 -14.19 -6.92 22.49
C THR A 272 -13.05 -6.92 21.47
N GLU A 273 -13.06 -5.94 20.56
CA GLU A 273 -12.01 -5.78 19.56
C GLU A 273 -10.68 -5.40 20.19
N GLY A 274 -10.68 -4.49 21.18
CA GLY A 274 -9.47 -4.16 21.93
C GLY A 274 -8.91 -5.33 22.74
N LEU A 275 -9.77 -6.15 23.35
CA LEU A 275 -9.39 -7.39 24.04
C LEU A 275 -8.79 -8.42 23.07
N ARG A 276 -9.31 -8.52 21.85
CA ARG A 276 -8.77 -9.39 20.79
C ARG A 276 -7.39 -8.90 20.32
N MET A 277 -7.23 -7.59 20.09
CA MET A 277 -5.95 -6.99 19.72
C MET A 277 -4.86 -7.20 20.79
N LYS A 278 -5.25 -7.23 22.07
CA LYS A 278 -4.35 -7.54 23.20
C LYS A 278 -4.03 -9.04 23.29
N ARG A 279 -4.94 -9.93 22.89
CA ARG A 279 -4.70 -11.38 22.90
C ARG A 279 -3.86 -11.86 21.71
N GLY A 280 -3.77 -11.08 20.64
CA GLY A 280 -2.97 -11.37 19.44
C GLY A 280 -1.49 -10.96 19.49
N GLY A 281 -0.99 -10.40 20.60
CA GLY A 281 0.43 -10.06 20.79
C GLY A 281 0.69 -9.17 22.01
N ASP A 282 1.96 -8.86 22.30
CA ASP A 282 2.42 -8.03 23.45
C ASP A 282 2.13 -6.52 23.28
N ARG A 283 0.89 -6.17 22.93
CA ARG A 283 0.46 -4.77 22.78
C ARG A 283 -0.06 -4.21 24.11
N THR A 284 0.44 -3.04 24.48
CA THR A 284 -0.10 -2.27 25.61
C THR A 284 -1.50 -1.74 25.30
N TRP A 285 -2.31 -1.50 26.34
CA TRP A 285 -3.67 -0.97 26.17
C TRP A 285 -3.70 0.39 25.44
N SER A 286 -2.65 1.21 25.55
CA SER A 286 -2.51 2.46 24.81
C SER A 286 -2.31 2.22 23.31
N GLN A 287 -1.51 1.22 22.92
CA GLN A 287 -1.33 0.84 21.51
C GLN A 287 -2.62 0.29 20.89
N VAL A 288 -3.43 -0.44 21.66
CA VAL A 288 -4.74 -0.93 21.22
C VAL A 288 -5.70 0.23 20.91
N LEU A 289 -5.76 1.24 21.79
CA LEU A 289 -6.58 2.44 21.59
C LEU A 289 -6.11 3.30 20.39
N MET A 290 -4.81 3.41 20.18
CA MET A 290 -4.25 4.15 19.04
C MET A 290 -4.56 3.44 17.70
N ALA A 291 -4.44 2.12 17.66
CA ALA A 291 -4.72 1.35 16.46
C ALA A 291 -6.18 1.47 15.97
N ALA A 292 -7.14 1.65 16.89
CA ALA A 292 -8.55 1.90 16.55
C ALA A 292 -8.79 3.30 15.94
N ASN A 293 -7.96 4.30 16.27
CA ASN A 293 -8.13 5.68 15.76
C ASN A 293 -7.58 5.87 14.35
N THR A 294 -6.64 5.04 13.90
CA THR A 294 -5.93 5.28 12.63
C THR A 294 -6.81 5.21 11.38
N PRO A 295 -7.68 4.20 11.21
CA PRO A 295 -8.61 4.17 10.07
C PRO A 295 -9.49 5.42 9.99
N MET A 296 -9.86 6.02 11.13
CA MET A 296 -10.59 7.28 11.14
C MET A 296 -9.77 8.45 10.65
N LEU A 297 -8.55 8.61 11.17
CA LEU A 297 -7.71 9.74 10.81
C LEU A 297 -7.33 9.66 9.33
N LEU A 298 -7.07 8.45 8.82
CA LEU A 298 -6.86 8.25 7.38
C LEU A 298 -8.12 8.60 6.57
N ARG A 299 -9.31 8.17 6.99
CA ARG A 299 -10.57 8.47 6.30
C ARG A 299 -10.90 9.97 6.33
N ALA A 300 -10.75 10.62 7.47
CA ALA A 300 -10.97 12.06 7.63
C ALA A 300 -10.09 12.85 6.66
N GLY A 301 -8.83 12.47 6.51
CA GLY A 301 -7.91 13.12 5.56
C GLY A 301 -8.21 12.79 4.10
N LEU A 302 -8.29 11.50 3.75
CA LEU A 302 -8.29 11.04 2.35
C LEU A 302 -9.68 11.02 1.69
N VAL A 303 -10.75 10.89 2.47
CA VAL A 303 -12.13 10.78 1.96
C VAL A 303 -12.93 12.04 2.30
N GLU A 304 -12.85 12.50 3.55
CA GLU A 304 -13.65 13.64 4.03
C GLU A 304 -12.98 15.00 3.75
N GLY A 305 -11.71 15.00 3.31
CA GLY A 305 -10.98 16.22 3.00
C GLY A 305 -10.57 17.05 4.23
N ASP A 306 -10.72 16.51 5.44
CA ASP A 306 -10.40 17.19 6.68
C ASP A 306 -8.89 17.14 6.95
N ARG A 307 -8.18 18.17 6.49
CA ARG A 307 -6.74 18.34 6.73
C ARG A 307 -6.38 18.55 8.20
N SER A 308 -7.34 18.97 9.03
CA SER A 308 -7.11 19.28 10.45
C SER A 308 -7.23 18.04 11.35
N ALA A 309 -8.02 17.05 10.91
CA ALA A 309 -8.22 15.78 11.62
C ALA A 309 -7.60 14.57 10.89
N GLY A 310 -7.07 14.76 9.69
CA GLY A 310 -6.58 13.72 8.82
C GLY A 310 -5.11 13.33 9.01
N VAL A 311 -4.81 12.03 8.97
CA VAL A 311 -3.44 11.53 8.76
C VAL A 311 -3.30 11.19 7.28
N LEU A 312 -2.25 11.71 6.64
CA LEU A 312 -2.04 11.60 5.19
C LEU A 312 -0.80 10.73 4.93
N ALA A 313 -1.00 9.45 4.63
CA ALA A 313 0.10 8.54 4.37
C ALA A 313 0.82 8.90 3.07
N SER A 314 2.15 9.05 3.11
CA SER A 314 2.95 9.36 1.93
C SER A 314 4.39 8.94 2.10
N GLY A 315 5.04 8.52 1.00
CA GLY A 315 6.49 8.34 0.94
C GLY A 315 7.23 9.67 0.79
N GLN A 316 8.54 9.64 0.99
CA GLN A 316 9.42 10.82 0.84
C GLN A 316 9.42 11.39 -0.57
N VAL A 317 9.11 10.56 -1.57
CA VAL A 317 9.00 10.96 -2.98
C VAL A 317 8.04 12.12 -3.19
N VAL A 318 7.08 12.35 -2.28
CA VAL A 318 6.15 13.49 -2.36
C VAL A 318 6.87 14.82 -2.55
N GLY A 319 8.06 14.98 -1.98
CA GLY A 319 8.89 16.17 -2.12
C GLY A 319 9.52 16.39 -3.49
N LEU A 320 9.30 15.47 -4.43
CA LEU A 320 9.82 15.49 -5.79
C LEU A 320 8.70 15.52 -6.85
N LEU A 321 7.43 15.58 -6.43
CA LEU A 321 6.28 15.54 -7.32
C LEU A 321 5.61 16.92 -7.36
N ASP A 322 5.32 17.41 -8.57
CA ASP A 322 4.79 18.75 -8.83
C ASP A 322 3.57 18.75 -9.78
N ASP A 323 3.08 17.57 -10.17
CA ASP A 323 2.05 17.39 -11.20
C ASP A 323 0.99 16.34 -10.82
N LEU A 324 -0.09 16.29 -11.61
CA LEU A 324 -1.18 15.32 -11.53
C LEU A 324 -1.44 14.71 -12.92
N PRO A 325 -0.56 13.83 -13.43
CA PRO A 325 -0.71 13.25 -14.76
C PRO A 325 -1.92 12.29 -14.82
N ALA A 326 -2.39 12.02 -16.04
CA ALA A 326 -3.23 10.84 -16.25
C ALA A 326 -2.38 9.58 -16.05
N VAL A 327 -3.00 8.49 -15.58
CA VAL A 327 -2.29 7.22 -15.33
C VAL A 327 -1.61 6.68 -16.59
N GLY A 328 -2.26 6.79 -17.75
CA GLY A 328 -1.68 6.38 -19.04
C GLY A 328 -0.37 7.10 -19.34
N ASP A 329 -0.41 8.44 -19.35
CA ASP A 329 0.75 9.29 -19.62
C ASP A 329 1.89 9.04 -18.61
N LEU A 330 1.55 8.84 -17.34
CA LEU A 330 2.51 8.52 -16.28
C LEU A 330 3.26 7.21 -16.58
N ILE A 331 2.55 6.12 -16.86
CA ILE A 331 3.18 4.82 -17.11
C ILE A 331 4.00 4.87 -18.40
N GLU A 332 3.45 5.47 -19.47
CA GLU A 332 4.15 5.61 -20.75
C GLU A 332 5.46 6.37 -20.58
N THR A 333 5.44 7.51 -19.89
CA THR A 333 6.63 8.33 -19.61
C THR A 333 7.67 7.54 -18.80
N ILE A 334 7.25 6.89 -17.71
CA ILE A 334 8.16 6.09 -16.87
C ILE A 334 8.87 5.01 -17.70
N VAL A 335 8.13 4.28 -18.54
CA VAL A 335 8.67 3.18 -19.32
C VAL A 335 9.56 3.69 -20.46
N ALA A 336 9.16 4.77 -21.13
CA ALA A 336 9.95 5.40 -22.19
C ALA A 336 11.28 5.90 -21.64
N ASP A 337 11.27 6.64 -20.53
CA ASP A 337 12.45 7.15 -19.86
C ASP A 337 13.37 6.03 -19.39
N ALA A 338 12.83 5.02 -18.70
CA ALA A 338 13.61 3.88 -18.24
C ALA A 338 14.27 3.13 -19.42
N THR A 339 13.53 2.93 -20.51
CA THR A 339 14.05 2.29 -21.72
C THR A 339 15.18 3.12 -22.35
N GLY A 340 15.02 4.44 -22.42
CA GLY A 340 16.04 5.35 -22.93
C GLY A 340 17.31 5.36 -22.08
N ILE A 341 17.16 5.34 -20.76
CA ILE A 341 18.29 5.28 -19.81
C ILE A 341 19.04 3.96 -19.96
N LEU A 342 18.34 2.82 -19.94
CA LEU A 342 18.96 1.50 -20.05
C LEU A 342 19.66 1.31 -21.40
N ARG A 343 19.08 1.80 -22.50
CA ARG A 343 19.73 1.77 -23.82
C ARG A 343 21.04 2.56 -23.84
N ARG A 344 21.06 3.74 -23.20
CA ARG A 344 22.26 4.57 -23.11
C ARG A 344 23.37 3.89 -22.33
N LEU A 345 23.04 3.33 -21.16
CA LEU A 345 23.98 2.60 -20.31
C LEU A 345 24.51 1.32 -20.96
N ALA A 346 23.74 0.68 -21.85
CA ALA A 346 24.17 -0.52 -22.57
C ALA A 346 24.98 -0.21 -23.85
N SER A 347 24.92 1.04 -24.34
CA SER A 347 25.65 1.48 -25.53
C SER A 347 27.04 2.07 -25.21
N GLU A 348 27.38 2.20 -23.93
CA GLU A 348 28.70 2.59 -23.41
C GLU A 348 29.51 1.36 -23.01
#